data_AF-X0YSX5-F1
#
_entry.id   AF-X0YSX5-F1
#
_cell.length_a   1.000
_cell.length_b   1.000
_cell.length_c   1.000
_cell.angle_alpha   90.00
_cell.angle_beta   90.00
_cell.angle_gamma   90.00
#
_symmetry.space_group_name_H-M   'P 1'
#
loop_
_entity.id
_entity.type
_entity.pdbx_description
1 polymer ?
#
loop_
_entity_poly.entity_id
_entity_poly.type
_entity_poly.pdbx_seq_one_letter_code
_entity_poly.pdbx_strand_id
1 'polypeptide(L)'
;MQKQGMAVDSPIGKARLDSSGSAISVVRMNPESSYSEIPELLKEVIDQGSSEVWAKIKDRIDYTYACLSGAMDGLEGEIGFAEEVRARVAKGQKLLFKPNLVTPGGIDHITHGPGSIPVCTAWPFVAALMRWFHDKLGITYHQMSLGEAATATSAMAASYTRALAGK
;
A
#
# COMPACT_ATOMS: atom_id res chain seq x y z
N MET A 1 17.23 27.14 10.29
CA MET A 1 18.06 27.04 11.52
C MET A 1 18.29 25.59 11.82
N GLN A 2 19.52 25.07 11.67
CA GLN A 2 19.86 23.73 12.19
C GLN A 2 19.80 23.79 13.72
N LYS A 3 18.85 23.08 14.34
CA LYS A 3 18.88 22.84 15.79
C LYS A 3 20.03 21.86 16.05
N GLN A 4 21.09 22.31 16.72
CA GLN A 4 22.14 21.40 17.15
C GLN A 4 21.59 20.53 18.31
N GLY A 5 21.57 19.21 18.12
CA GLY A 5 21.08 18.26 19.12
C GLY A 5 21.90 18.27 20.41
N MET A 6 21.22 18.22 21.55
CA MET A 6 21.84 18.17 22.89
C MET A 6 22.56 16.83 23.09
N ALA A 7 23.80 16.86 23.57
CA ALA A 7 24.54 15.66 23.94
C ALA A 7 24.17 15.25 25.37
N VAL A 8 23.83 13.98 25.57
CA VAL A 8 23.56 13.40 26.89
C VAL A 8 24.56 12.29 27.20
N ASP A 9 25.00 12.23 28.45
CA ASP A 9 25.74 11.08 28.98
C ASP A 9 24.76 9.96 29.32
N SER A 10 24.95 8.79 28.73
CA SER A 10 24.15 7.58 28.99
C SER A 10 25.07 6.41 29.40
N PRO A 11 24.53 5.34 30.02
CA PRO A 11 25.32 4.15 30.36
C PRO A 11 26.00 3.47 29.15
N ILE A 12 25.56 3.76 27.93
CA ILE A 12 26.15 3.26 26.67
C ILE A 12 27.06 4.28 25.98
N GLY A 13 27.39 5.39 26.65
CA GLY A 13 28.27 6.46 26.16
C GLY A 13 27.54 7.78 25.88
N LYS A 14 28.29 8.79 25.44
CA LYS A 14 27.75 10.09 25.02
C LYS A 14 26.98 9.94 23.71
N ALA A 15 25.68 10.18 23.74
CA ALA A 15 24.82 10.16 22.57
C ALA A 15 24.26 11.55 22.30
N ARG A 16 24.17 11.94 21.03
CA ARG A 16 23.38 13.12 20.63
C ARG A 16 21.92 12.74 20.59
N LEU A 17 21.08 13.53 21.25
CA LEU A 17 19.64 13.42 21.12
C LEU A 17 19.22 13.82 19.71
N ASP A 18 18.33 13.02 19.11
CA ASP A 18 17.63 13.41 17.90
C ASP A 18 16.81 14.68 18.20
N SER A 19 17.02 15.70 17.37
CA SER A 19 16.34 16.99 17.46
C SER A 19 15.65 17.40 16.16
N SER A 20 15.77 16.56 15.13
CA SER A 20 15.14 16.72 13.81
C SER A 20 13.89 15.88 13.66
N GLY A 21 13.82 14.72 14.34
CA GLY A 21 12.75 13.74 14.16
C GLY A 21 12.80 13.07 12.78
N SER A 22 11.82 12.22 12.50
CA SER A 22 11.66 11.60 11.18
C SER A 22 11.02 12.58 10.20
N ALA A 23 11.47 12.55 8.94
CA ALA A 23 10.78 13.20 7.85
C ALA A 23 9.38 12.59 7.67
N ILE A 24 8.35 13.44 7.64
CA ILE A 24 6.96 13.05 7.47
C ILE A 24 6.37 13.92 6.37
N SER A 25 5.77 13.28 5.38
CA SER A 25 5.01 13.93 4.32
C SER A 25 3.62 13.31 4.27
N VAL A 26 2.60 14.16 4.13
CA VAL A 26 1.19 13.75 4.19
C VAL A 26 0.39 14.44 3.09
N VAL A 27 -0.63 13.75 2.63
CA VAL A 27 -1.60 14.27 1.66
C VAL A 27 -3.00 13.99 2.17
N ARG A 28 -3.92 14.93 1.94
CA ARG A 28 -5.35 14.69 2.18
C ARG A 28 -5.95 14.00 0.96
N MET A 29 -6.72 12.94 1.21
CA MET A 29 -7.37 12.15 0.16
C MET A 29 -8.88 12.13 0.38
N ASN A 30 -9.65 12.20 -0.72
CA ASN A 30 -11.09 11.98 -0.70
C ASN A 30 -11.38 10.47 -0.82
N PRO A 31 -12.03 9.83 0.18
CA PRO A 31 -12.36 8.41 0.12
C PRO A 31 -13.22 8.03 -1.09
N GLU A 32 -14.19 8.86 -1.46
CA GLU A 32 -15.12 8.63 -2.59
C GLU A 32 -14.41 8.62 -3.95
N SER A 33 -13.29 9.32 -4.06
CA SER A 33 -12.46 9.35 -5.26
C SER A 33 -11.36 8.27 -5.24
N SER A 34 -11.19 7.53 -4.14
CA SER A 34 -10.04 6.64 -3.92
C SER A 34 -10.41 5.19 -3.66
N TYR A 35 -11.15 4.89 -2.60
CA TYR A 35 -11.30 3.50 -2.12
C TYR A 35 -12.68 3.13 -1.63
N SER A 36 -13.59 4.10 -1.45
CA SER A 36 -15.00 3.78 -1.20
C SER A 36 -15.56 2.94 -2.36
N GLU A 37 -16.59 2.13 -2.11
CA GLU A 37 -17.38 1.41 -3.14
C GLU A 37 -16.61 0.44 -4.06
N ILE A 38 -15.32 0.21 -3.80
CA ILE A 38 -14.51 -0.73 -4.57
C ILE A 38 -15.10 -2.16 -4.56
N PRO A 39 -15.66 -2.68 -3.45
CA PRO A 39 -16.38 -3.96 -3.43
C PRO A 39 -17.51 -4.06 -4.45
N GLU A 40 -18.37 -3.05 -4.51
CA GLU A 40 -19.51 -2.97 -5.41
C GLU A 40 -19.06 -2.93 -6.87
N LEU A 41 -18.08 -2.08 -7.18
CA LEU A 41 -17.51 -1.96 -8.52
C LEU A 41 -16.83 -3.27 -8.96
N LEU A 42 -16.08 -3.92 -8.06
CA LEU A 42 -15.42 -5.20 -8.36
C LEU A 42 -16.44 -6.31 -8.64
N LYS A 43 -17.51 -6.38 -7.85
CA LYS A 43 -18.59 -7.33 -8.07
C LYS A 43 -19.19 -7.15 -9.46
N GLU A 44 -19.49 -5.92 -9.85
CA GLU A 44 -20.07 -5.62 -11.16
C GLU A 44 -19.12 -6.01 -12.31
N VAL A 45 -17.81 -5.75 -12.18
CA VAL A 45 -16.81 -6.22 -13.15
C VAL A 45 -16.80 -7.74 -13.27
N ILE A 46 -16.85 -8.46 -12.15
CA ILE A 46 -16.79 -9.92 -12.14
C ILE A 46 -18.08 -10.54 -12.69
N ASP A 47 -19.24 -10.03 -12.30
CA ASP A 47 -20.53 -10.57 -12.72
C ASP A 47 -20.85 -10.26 -14.19
N GLN A 48 -20.44 -9.08 -14.68
CA GLN A 48 -20.90 -8.55 -15.97
C GLN A 48 -19.76 -8.38 -16.99
N GLY A 49 -18.50 -8.51 -16.59
CA GLY A 49 -17.35 -8.24 -17.45
C GLY A 49 -17.26 -6.76 -17.88
N SER A 50 -17.82 -5.83 -17.10
CA SER A 50 -17.98 -4.43 -17.50
C SER A 50 -16.64 -3.69 -17.58
N SER A 51 -16.20 -3.40 -18.81
CA SER A 51 -14.98 -2.61 -19.06
C SER A 51 -15.11 -1.15 -18.60
N GLU A 52 -16.33 -0.60 -18.62
CA GLU A 52 -16.61 0.75 -18.11
C GLU A 52 -16.40 0.84 -16.60
N VAL A 53 -16.89 -0.15 -15.85
CA VAL A 53 -16.72 -0.20 -14.40
C VAL A 53 -15.26 -0.45 -14.03
N TRP A 54 -14.57 -1.27 -14.81
CA TRP A 54 -13.12 -1.43 -14.67
C TRP A 54 -12.38 -0.11 -14.88
N ALA A 55 -12.81 0.73 -15.82
CA ALA A 55 -12.25 2.07 -15.97
C ALA A 55 -12.46 2.93 -14.72
N LYS A 56 -13.64 2.89 -14.09
CA LYS A 56 -13.90 3.61 -12.83
C LYS A 56 -12.98 3.15 -11.69
N ILE A 57 -12.67 1.86 -11.60
CA ILE A 57 -11.70 1.34 -10.62
C ILE A 57 -10.30 1.88 -10.90
N LYS A 58 -9.87 1.91 -12.16
CA LYS A 58 -8.57 2.51 -12.54
C LYS A 58 -8.52 3.99 -12.21
N ASP A 59 -9.57 4.75 -12.48
CA ASP A 59 -9.62 6.19 -12.17
C ASP A 59 -9.45 6.44 -10.67
N ARG A 60 -10.04 5.59 -9.82
CA ARG A 60 -9.86 5.64 -8.36
C ARG A 60 -8.43 5.31 -7.92
N ILE A 61 -7.77 4.35 -8.59
CA ILE A 61 -6.35 4.04 -8.38
C ILE A 61 -5.47 5.22 -8.85
N ASP A 62 -5.79 5.83 -9.98
CA ASP A 62 -5.06 6.97 -10.54
C ASP A 62 -5.15 8.19 -9.62
N TYR A 63 -6.33 8.47 -9.06
CA TYR A 63 -6.50 9.49 -8.03
C TYR A 63 -5.64 9.20 -6.80
N THR A 64 -5.67 7.96 -6.31
CA THR A 64 -4.85 7.52 -5.16
C THR A 64 -3.36 7.67 -5.45
N TYR A 65 -2.92 7.30 -6.65
CA TYR A 65 -1.55 7.45 -7.12
C TYR A 65 -1.13 8.93 -7.16
N ALA A 66 -1.99 9.83 -7.64
CA ALA A 66 -1.71 11.26 -7.68
C ALA A 66 -1.52 11.84 -6.27
N CYS A 67 -2.41 11.49 -5.32
CA CYS A 67 -2.26 11.86 -3.92
C CYS A 67 -0.95 11.31 -3.33
N LEU A 68 -0.72 10.00 -3.47
CA LEU A 68 0.46 9.32 -2.94
C LEU A 68 1.75 9.91 -3.51
N SER A 69 1.76 10.27 -4.80
CA SER A 69 2.90 10.94 -5.43
C SER A 69 3.27 12.23 -4.71
N GLY A 70 2.29 13.07 -4.34
CA GLY A 70 2.56 14.27 -3.56
C GLY A 70 3.22 13.99 -2.21
N ALA A 71 2.76 12.95 -1.49
CA ALA A 71 3.37 12.56 -0.22
C ALA A 71 4.80 12.01 -0.43
N MET A 72 4.98 11.10 -1.39
CA MET A 72 6.26 10.45 -1.65
C MET A 72 7.30 11.40 -2.23
N ASP A 73 6.91 12.30 -3.13
CA ASP A 73 7.80 13.32 -3.72
C ASP A 73 8.25 14.31 -2.63
N GLY A 74 7.36 14.66 -1.68
CA GLY A 74 7.72 15.47 -0.52
C GLY A 74 8.72 14.77 0.42
N LEU A 75 8.55 13.47 0.64
CA LEU A 75 9.51 12.68 1.43
C LEU A 75 10.85 12.54 0.72
N GLU A 76 10.84 12.25 -0.58
CA GLU A 76 12.05 12.17 -1.40
C GLU A 76 12.81 13.51 -1.41
N GLY A 77 12.10 14.63 -1.50
CA GLY A 77 12.72 15.96 -1.43
C GLY A 77 13.43 16.26 -0.11
N GLU A 78 12.97 15.67 1.00
CA GLU A 78 13.55 15.87 2.33
C GLU A 78 14.72 14.92 2.62
N ILE A 79 14.60 13.63 2.27
CA ILE A 79 15.60 12.61 2.67
C ILE A 79 16.31 11.89 1.52
N GLY A 80 15.89 12.06 0.27
CA GLY A 80 16.57 11.50 -0.91
C GLY A 80 16.72 9.97 -0.89
N PHE A 81 15.68 9.24 -0.47
CA PHE A 81 15.76 7.79 -0.24
C PHE A 81 15.80 6.96 -1.54
N ALA A 82 15.38 7.54 -2.67
CA ALA A 82 15.18 6.82 -3.94
C ALA A 82 16.44 6.10 -4.44
N GLU A 83 17.60 6.76 -4.41
CA GLU A 83 18.86 6.17 -4.89
C GLU A 83 19.31 4.98 -4.05
N GLU A 84 19.14 5.08 -2.73
CA GLU A 84 19.48 3.98 -1.83
C GLU A 84 18.60 2.77 -2.08
N VAL A 85 17.29 2.97 -2.23
CA VAL A 85 16.34 1.90 -2.55
C VAL A 85 16.71 1.25 -3.89
N ARG A 86 16.99 2.04 -4.94
CA ARG A 86 17.45 1.53 -6.23
C ARG A 86 18.71 0.68 -6.10
N ALA A 87 19.72 1.20 -5.39
CA ALA A 87 21.00 0.51 -5.21
C ALA A 87 20.85 -0.82 -4.47
N ARG A 88 19.95 -0.89 -3.47
CA ARG A 88 19.64 -2.12 -2.74
C ARG A 88 18.92 -3.14 -3.61
N VAL A 89 17.92 -2.70 -4.39
CA VAL A 89 17.19 -3.58 -5.31
C VAL A 89 18.10 -4.11 -6.43
N ALA A 90 19.00 -3.27 -6.96
CA ALA A 90 20.00 -3.68 -7.96
C ALA A 90 20.97 -4.76 -7.43
N LYS A 91 21.20 -4.82 -6.11
CA LYS A 91 21.97 -5.90 -5.44
C LYS A 91 21.17 -7.18 -5.24
N GLY A 92 19.93 -7.25 -5.73
CA GLY A 92 19.06 -8.43 -5.64
C GLY A 92 18.11 -8.44 -4.43
N GLN A 93 18.09 -7.37 -3.61
CA GLN A 93 17.10 -7.27 -2.53
C GLN A 93 15.70 -7.04 -3.09
N LYS A 94 14.67 -7.55 -2.41
CA LYS A 94 13.26 -7.30 -2.74
C LYS A 94 12.72 -6.14 -1.93
N LEU A 95 11.94 -5.27 -2.57
CA LEU A 95 11.22 -4.21 -1.89
C LEU A 95 9.98 -4.82 -1.21
N LEU A 96 10.01 -4.91 0.12
CA LEU A 96 8.92 -5.46 0.91
C LEU A 96 7.98 -4.35 1.39
N PHE A 97 6.72 -4.39 0.96
CA PHE A 97 5.65 -3.58 1.52
C PHE A 97 4.98 -4.33 2.67
N LYS A 98 4.93 -3.71 3.85
CA LYS A 98 4.39 -4.31 5.08
C LYS A 98 3.13 -3.56 5.54
N PRO A 99 1.99 -3.72 4.85
CA PRO A 99 0.72 -3.20 5.34
C PRO A 99 0.32 -3.92 6.64
N ASN A 100 -0.52 -3.28 7.45
CA ASN A 100 -0.97 -3.85 8.72
C ASN A 100 -1.75 -5.17 8.49
N LEU A 101 -2.73 -5.12 7.57
CA LEU A 101 -3.48 -6.26 7.05
C LEU A 101 -3.91 -5.92 5.61
N VAL A 102 -3.93 -6.92 4.73
CA VAL A 102 -4.59 -6.81 3.42
C VAL A 102 -5.58 -7.94 3.34
N THR A 103 -6.85 -7.61 3.17
CA THR A 103 -7.88 -8.60 2.94
C THR A 103 -8.32 -8.55 1.48
N PRO A 104 -8.43 -9.70 0.81
CA PRO A 104 -9.04 -9.78 -0.51
C PRO A 104 -10.58 -9.79 -0.44
N GLY A 105 -11.18 -9.57 0.75
CA GLY A 105 -12.63 -9.62 1.01
C GLY A 105 -13.46 -8.53 0.33
N GLY A 106 -13.05 -8.01 -0.83
CA GLY A 106 -13.87 -7.13 -1.65
C GLY A 106 -15.15 -7.82 -2.16
N ILE A 107 -15.22 -9.15 -2.16
CA ILE A 107 -16.43 -9.92 -2.47
C ILE A 107 -16.65 -10.97 -1.37
N ASP A 108 -17.89 -11.02 -0.88
CA ASP A 108 -18.33 -12.04 0.06
C ASP A 108 -18.51 -13.38 -0.66
N HIS A 109 -17.83 -14.42 -0.20
CA HIS A 109 -17.82 -15.73 -0.85
C HIS A 109 -19.07 -16.58 -0.67
N ILE A 110 -19.92 -16.24 0.30
CA ILE A 110 -21.14 -16.99 0.57
C ILE A 110 -22.27 -16.40 -0.28
N THR A 111 -22.45 -15.08 -0.18
CA THR A 111 -23.53 -14.33 -0.85
C THR A 111 -23.16 -13.91 -2.26
N HIS A 112 -21.88 -13.95 -2.62
CA HIS A 112 -21.34 -13.32 -3.83
C HIS A 112 -21.64 -11.80 -3.90
N GLY A 113 -22.01 -11.19 -2.78
CA GLY A 113 -22.28 -9.75 -2.65
C GLY A 113 -21.01 -8.93 -2.45
N PRO A 114 -21.13 -7.59 -2.39
CA PRO A 114 -20.04 -6.73 -1.94
C PRO A 114 -19.54 -7.22 -0.58
N GLY A 115 -18.24 -7.48 -0.47
CA GLY A 115 -17.65 -7.96 0.76
C GLY A 115 -17.32 -6.82 1.73
N SER A 116 -17.11 -7.17 3.00
CA SER A 116 -16.68 -6.19 4.01
C SER A 116 -15.22 -5.81 3.81
N ILE A 117 -14.93 -4.52 3.72
CA ILE A 117 -13.57 -3.98 3.86
C ILE A 117 -13.32 -3.75 5.36
N PRO A 118 -12.59 -4.62 6.07
CA PRO A 118 -12.24 -4.43 7.48
C PRO A 118 -11.20 -3.32 7.62
N VAL A 119 -10.61 -3.19 8.82
CA VAL A 119 -9.53 -2.26 9.25
C VAL A 119 -8.19 -2.45 8.51
N CYS A 120 -8.24 -2.91 7.25
CA CYS A 120 -7.14 -3.33 6.41
C CYS A 120 -6.78 -2.25 5.40
N THR A 121 -5.55 -2.28 4.89
CA THR A 121 -5.14 -1.44 3.77
C THR A 121 -5.85 -1.93 2.51
N ALA A 122 -6.64 -1.06 1.89
CA ALA A 122 -7.37 -1.38 0.66
C ALA A 122 -6.37 -1.71 -0.46
N TRP A 123 -6.64 -2.75 -1.25
CA TRP A 123 -5.77 -3.15 -2.36
C TRP A 123 -5.52 -2.04 -3.42
N PRO A 124 -6.45 -1.11 -3.72
CA PRO A 124 -6.17 -0.01 -4.66
C PRO A 124 -5.04 0.90 -4.18
N PHE A 125 -4.93 1.07 -2.85
CA PHE A 125 -3.82 1.82 -2.25
C PHE A 125 -2.49 1.10 -2.44
N VAL A 126 -2.45 -0.22 -2.22
CA VAL A 126 -1.25 -1.02 -2.47
C VAL A 126 -0.86 -0.98 -3.95
N ALA A 127 -1.84 -1.05 -4.85
CA ALA A 127 -1.61 -0.94 -6.29
C ALA A 127 -1.01 0.43 -6.67
N ALA A 128 -1.56 1.52 -6.15
CA ALA A 128 -1.03 2.88 -6.35
C ALA A 128 0.39 3.03 -5.78
N LEU A 129 0.67 2.47 -4.59
CA LEU A 129 1.99 2.49 -3.96
C LEU A 129 3.03 1.72 -4.78
N MET A 130 2.73 0.47 -5.16
CA MET A 130 3.62 -0.33 -6.00
C MET A 130 3.85 0.34 -7.36
N ARG A 131 2.81 0.95 -7.95
CA ARG A 131 2.94 1.72 -9.18
C ARG A 131 3.86 2.94 -9.01
N TRP A 132 3.84 3.63 -7.88
CA TRP A 132 4.78 4.75 -7.65
C TRP A 132 6.23 4.29 -7.72
N PHE A 133 6.58 3.20 -7.04
CA PHE A 133 7.94 2.64 -7.10
C PHE A 133 8.31 2.14 -8.49
N HIS A 134 7.34 1.62 -9.24
CA HIS A 134 7.51 1.23 -10.63
C HIS A 134 7.81 2.44 -11.53
N ASP A 135 6.90 3.41 -11.54
CA ASP A 135 6.96 4.54 -12.47
C ASP A 135 8.09 5.52 -12.13
N LYS A 136 8.38 5.73 -10.84
CA LYS A 136 9.37 6.73 -10.39
C LYS A 136 10.76 6.15 -10.19
N LEU A 137 10.87 4.91 -9.71
CA LEU A 137 12.16 4.30 -9.40
C LEU A 137 12.58 3.22 -10.40
N GLY A 138 11.74 2.87 -11.37
CA GLY A 138 12.01 1.83 -12.36
C GLY A 138 12.06 0.42 -11.76
N ILE A 139 11.51 0.22 -10.56
CA ILE A 139 11.49 -1.08 -9.89
C ILE A 139 10.35 -1.90 -10.48
N THR A 140 10.67 -3.05 -11.06
CA THR A 140 9.66 -3.92 -11.66
C THR A 140 8.87 -4.68 -10.61
N TYR A 141 7.62 -5.05 -10.90
CA TYR A 141 6.74 -5.71 -9.93
C TYR A 141 7.31 -7.02 -9.36
N HIS A 142 8.10 -7.77 -10.13
CA HIS A 142 8.73 -9.00 -9.66
C HIS A 142 9.84 -8.74 -8.61
N GLN A 143 10.33 -7.50 -8.49
CA GLN A 143 11.28 -7.07 -7.46
C GLN A 143 10.58 -6.58 -6.19
N MET A 144 9.24 -6.53 -6.19
CA MET A 144 8.43 -6.13 -5.05
C MET A 144 7.81 -7.36 -4.37
N SER A 145 7.46 -7.22 -3.10
CA SER A 145 6.80 -8.26 -2.33
C SER A 145 5.85 -7.61 -1.32
N LEU A 146 4.72 -8.28 -1.05
CA LEU A 146 3.75 -7.85 -0.06
C LEU A 146 3.83 -8.77 1.15
N GLY A 147 4.28 -8.24 2.28
CA GLY A 147 4.40 -8.95 3.55
C GLY A 147 3.11 -8.87 4.36
N GLU A 148 2.03 -9.44 3.86
CA GLU A 148 0.74 -9.51 4.56
C GLU A 148 0.84 -10.41 5.81
N ALA A 149 0.02 -10.18 6.83
CA ALA A 149 -0.03 -11.09 7.96
C ALA A 149 -0.73 -12.39 7.51
N ALA A 150 0.07 -13.42 7.21
CA ALA A 150 -0.33 -14.67 6.54
C ALA A 150 -1.64 -15.32 7.02
N THR A 151 -2.07 -15.04 8.25
CA THR A 151 -3.34 -15.50 8.82
C THR A 151 -4.55 -15.06 8.00
N ALA A 152 -4.62 -13.82 7.52
CA ALA A 152 -5.81 -13.31 6.84
C ALA A 152 -5.94 -13.90 5.43
N THR A 153 -4.88 -13.84 4.61
CA THR A 153 -4.90 -14.41 3.26
C THR A 153 -5.15 -15.92 3.27
N SER A 154 -4.49 -16.66 4.16
CA SER A 154 -4.67 -18.12 4.24
C SER A 154 -6.06 -18.50 4.75
N ALA A 155 -6.60 -17.76 5.73
CA ALA A 155 -7.96 -17.98 6.22
C ALA A 155 -9.00 -17.69 5.13
N MET A 156 -8.84 -16.61 4.37
CA MET A 156 -9.74 -16.28 3.26
C MET A 156 -9.66 -17.30 2.13
N ALA A 157 -8.45 -17.71 1.74
CA ALA A 157 -8.27 -18.77 0.74
C ALA A 157 -8.94 -20.08 1.18
N ALA A 158 -8.77 -20.50 2.44
CA ALA A 158 -9.45 -21.67 2.98
C ALA A 158 -10.98 -21.53 2.95
N SER A 159 -11.51 -20.35 3.27
CA SER A 159 -12.95 -20.08 3.22
C SER A 159 -13.50 -20.14 1.78
N TYR A 160 -12.78 -19.59 0.80
CA TYR A 160 -13.14 -19.69 -0.62
C TYR A 160 -13.12 -21.14 -1.11
N THR A 161 -12.08 -21.90 -0.78
CA THR A 161 -12.00 -23.33 -1.11
C THR A 161 -13.15 -24.13 -0.50
N ARG A 162 -13.51 -23.88 0.77
CA ARG A 162 -14.64 -24.56 1.42
C ARG A 162 -15.98 -24.21 0.78
N ALA A 163 -16.20 -22.96 0.40
CA ALA A 163 -17.43 -22.56 -0.28
C ALA A 163 -17.58 -23.23 -1.66
N LEU A 164 -16.47 -23.54 -2.34
CA LEU A 164 -16.47 -24.28 -3.59
C LEU A 164 -16.66 -25.79 -3.41
N ALA A 165 -16.18 -26.37 -2.30
CA ALA A 165 -16.31 -27.80 -2.00
C ALA A 165 -17.74 -28.23 -1.55
N GLY A 166 -18.61 -27.26 -1.27
CA GLY A 166 -20.03 -27.49 -0.93
C GLY A 166 -21.01 -27.31 -2.09
N LYS A 167 -20.51 -27.12 -3.32
CA LYS A 167 -21.26 -27.15 -4.58
C LYS A 167 -20.97 -28.46 -5.31
#